data_AF-A0A532EFQ4-F1
#
_entry.id   AF-A0A532EFQ4-F1
#
_cell.length_a   1.000
_cell.length_b   1.000
_cell.length_c   1.000
_cell.angle_alpha   90.00
_cell.angle_beta   90.00
_cell.angle_gamma   90.00
#
_symmetry.space_group_name_H-M   'P 1'
#
loop_
_entity.id
_entity.type
_entity.pdbx_description
1 polymer ?
#
loop_
_entity_poly.entity_id
_entity_poly.type
_entity_poly.pdbx_seq_one_letter_code
_entity_poly.pdbx_strand_id
1 'polypeptide(L)'
;MDNLHPLESKVLLALTRQPDAPPTLDQLAASTGLEPSQLSMAVEWLLAKSLIAVQAETVAHIASLTPIGELFFEKYAPIERVLSAAREAGQTGKRLTIQDIQAKEALEPSDVSKAVGTLKKEGAILIVQGGCIESTGRNSATAEAMRSLLQELRSGQRELQSFPEPLRSVLQQHAVKRGNAREPFRIDERVTRSFVLTPAGQEVAEQLSRDGVAEEVSQLTPELLKEGAWRTKRFRKYTISLRAPRIAAGKRHPYREFLDLVKLKLVSMGFQEMRGTLVETEFWNMDALFMPQFHPARDIHDVYFVKNPTHARTIAEPYLTQVTQGDAGA
;
A
#
# COMPACT_ATOMS: atom_id res chain seq x y z
N MET A 1 29.01 -16.63 -27.41
CA MET A 1 29.41 -15.27 -26.98
C MET A 1 28.36 -14.26 -27.45
N ASP A 2 27.10 -14.37 -27.01
CA ASP A 2 26.06 -13.46 -27.46
C ASP A 2 25.84 -12.31 -26.44
N ASN A 3 26.35 -11.14 -26.81
CA ASN A 3 26.01 -9.78 -26.38
C ASN A 3 25.59 -9.56 -24.93
N LEU A 4 26.59 -9.51 -24.05
CA LEU A 4 26.45 -8.88 -22.74
C LEU A 4 26.27 -7.38 -22.92
N HIS A 5 25.24 -6.84 -22.27
CA HIS A 5 25.07 -5.41 -22.13
C HIS A 5 26.28 -4.83 -21.38
N PRO A 6 26.70 -3.59 -21.67
CA PRO A 6 27.67 -2.87 -20.84
C PRO A 6 27.39 -2.91 -19.33
N LEU A 7 26.12 -2.98 -18.91
CA LEU A 7 25.75 -3.10 -17.50
C LEU A 7 26.04 -4.50 -16.96
N GLU A 8 25.71 -5.54 -17.73
CA GLU A 8 26.04 -6.94 -17.41
C GLU A 8 27.56 -7.12 -17.29
N SER A 9 28.33 -6.57 -18.23
CA SER A 9 29.80 -6.63 -18.21
C SER A 9 30.37 -5.92 -16.98
N LYS A 10 29.85 -4.75 -16.60
CA LYS A 10 30.27 -4.05 -15.37
C LYS A 10 30.00 -4.88 -14.11
N VAL A 11 28.84 -5.52 -14.02
CA VAL A 11 28.47 -6.35 -12.86
C VAL A 11 29.34 -7.62 -12.78
N LEU A 12 29.58 -8.31 -13.90
CA LEU A 12 30.48 -9.47 -13.94
C LEU A 12 31.92 -9.12 -13.54
N LEU A 13 32.43 -7.98 -14.01
CA LEU A 13 33.75 -7.49 -13.64
C LEU A 13 33.84 -7.04 -12.17
N ALA A 14 32.73 -6.56 -11.57
CA ALA A 14 32.70 -6.26 -10.14
C ALA A 14 32.71 -7.53 -9.29
N LEU A 15 31.96 -8.56 -9.70
CA LEU A 15 31.90 -9.86 -9.00
C LEU A 15 33.25 -10.60 -9.01
N THR A 16 34.05 -10.46 -10.07
CA THR A 16 35.39 -11.07 -10.12
C THR A 16 36.41 -10.42 -9.18
N ARG A 17 36.18 -9.18 -8.75
CA ARG A 17 37.10 -8.43 -7.88
C ARG A 17 36.90 -8.69 -6.38
N GLN A 18 35.85 -9.43 -6.00
CA GLN A 18 35.50 -9.72 -4.61
C GLN A 18 35.34 -11.23 -4.39
N PRO A 19 36.45 -11.99 -4.37
CA PRO A 19 36.39 -13.45 -4.21
C PRO A 19 36.08 -13.92 -2.78
N ASP A 20 36.38 -13.11 -1.76
CA ASP A 20 36.35 -13.56 -0.36
C ASP A 20 34.94 -13.57 0.26
N ALA A 21 34.00 -12.76 -0.26
CA ALA A 21 32.62 -12.76 0.20
C ALA A 21 31.66 -12.40 -0.95
N PRO A 22 30.56 -13.14 -1.13
CA PRO A 22 29.59 -12.88 -2.18
C PRO A 22 28.88 -11.54 -1.92
N PRO A 23 29.04 -10.53 -2.80
CA PRO A 23 28.54 -9.20 -2.51
C PRO A 23 27.02 -9.12 -2.59
N THR A 24 26.45 -8.27 -1.76
CA THR A 24 25.03 -7.92 -1.82
C THR A 24 24.75 -6.94 -2.96
N LEU A 25 23.48 -6.79 -3.33
CA LEU A 25 23.06 -5.80 -4.32
C LEU A 25 23.55 -4.38 -3.97
N ASP A 26 23.49 -4.00 -2.69
CA ASP A 26 23.93 -2.68 -2.21
C ASP A 26 25.46 -2.49 -2.37
N GLN A 27 26.24 -3.54 -2.09
CA GLN A 27 27.70 -3.53 -2.28
C GLN A 27 28.08 -3.51 -3.77
N LEU A 28 27.32 -4.21 -4.62
CA LEU A 28 27.48 -4.17 -6.07
C LEU A 28 27.15 -2.79 -6.62
N ALA A 29 26.12 -2.10 -6.11
CA ALA A 29 25.80 -0.74 -6.50
C ALA A 29 26.96 0.22 -6.20
N ALA A 30 27.51 0.15 -4.98
CA ALA A 30 28.64 0.98 -4.56
C ALA A 30 29.90 0.72 -5.40
N SER A 31 30.21 -0.54 -5.70
CA SER A 31 31.41 -0.91 -6.47
C SER A 31 31.31 -0.63 -7.98
N THR A 32 30.12 -0.69 -8.55
CA THR A 32 29.89 -0.48 -9.99
C THR A 32 29.53 0.96 -10.35
N GLY A 33 29.07 1.75 -9.36
CA GLY A 33 28.55 3.10 -9.57
C GLY A 33 27.27 3.14 -10.41
N LEU A 34 26.55 2.02 -10.50
CA LEU A 34 25.29 1.91 -11.23
C LEU A 34 24.12 2.35 -10.37
N GLU A 35 23.15 3.01 -11.00
CA GLU A 35 21.87 3.30 -10.36
C GLU A 35 21.14 2.00 -9.98
N PRO A 36 20.35 1.97 -8.87
CA PRO A 36 19.70 0.74 -8.38
C PRO A 36 18.84 0.03 -9.44
N SER A 37 18.15 0.79 -10.29
CA SER A 37 17.34 0.25 -11.38
C SER A 37 18.17 -0.41 -12.48
N GLN A 38 19.31 0.19 -12.84
CA GLN A 38 20.24 -0.35 -13.83
C GLN A 38 20.91 -1.62 -13.33
N LEU A 39 21.33 -1.62 -12.07
CA LEU A 39 21.92 -2.79 -11.44
C LEU A 39 20.93 -3.94 -11.35
N SER A 40 19.71 -3.69 -10.88
CA SER A 40 18.66 -4.72 -10.78
C SER A 40 18.39 -5.36 -12.14
N MET A 41 18.26 -4.54 -13.19
CA MET A 41 18.07 -5.01 -14.55
C MET A 41 19.26 -5.87 -15.06
N ALA A 42 20.49 -5.45 -14.78
CA ALA A 42 21.69 -6.19 -15.17
C ALA A 42 21.80 -7.53 -14.44
N VAL A 43 21.51 -7.57 -13.15
CA VAL A 43 21.47 -8.79 -12.34
C VAL A 43 20.42 -9.77 -12.87
N GLU A 44 19.20 -9.31 -13.17
CA GLU A 44 18.14 -10.16 -13.72
C GLU A 44 18.53 -10.74 -15.09
N TRP A 45 19.18 -9.96 -15.97
CA TRP A 45 19.69 -10.48 -17.24
C TRP A 45 20.78 -11.54 -17.06
N LEU A 46 21.71 -11.33 -16.13
CA LEU A 46 22.78 -12.28 -15.83
C LEU A 46 22.23 -13.58 -15.21
N LEU A 47 21.22 -13.48 -14.33
CA LEU A 47 20.51 -14.64 -13.79
C LEU A 47 19.79 -15.41 -14.90
N ALA A 48 19.07 -14.72 -15.78
CA ALA A 48 18.38 -15.33 -16.92
C ALA A 48 19.34 -16.04 -17.88
N LYS A 49 20.56 -15.51 -18.03
CA LYS A 49 21.65 -16.13 -18.81
C LYS A 49 22.43 -17.19 -18.03
N SER A 50 22.08 -17.46 -16.77
CA SER A 50 22.76 -18.41 -15.89
C SER A 50 24.27 -18.11 -15.69
N LEU A 51 24.66 -16.84 -15.80
CA LEU A 51 26.04 -16.39 -15.60
C LEU A 51 26.33 -16.04 -14.14
N ILE A 52 25.29 -15.73 -13.37
CA ILE A 52 25.37 -15.57 -11.92
C ILE A 52 24.29 -16.43 -11.27
N ALA A 53 24.47 -16.73 -9.98
CA ALA A 53 23.50 -17.41 -9.15
C ALA A 53 23.29 -16.64 -7.84
N VAL A 54 22.09 -16.77 -7.27
CA VAL A 54 21.82 -16.28 -5.91
C VAL A 54 22.45 -17.27 -4.93
N GLN A 55 23.43 -16.81 -4.14
CA GLN A 55 24.10 -17.62 -3.14
C GLN A 55 23.28 -17.72 -1.85
N ALA A 56 22.75 -16.59 -1.41
CA ALA A 56 21.87 -16.51 -0.25
C ALA A 56 20.87 -15.37 -0.44
N GLU A 57 19.65 -15.62 0.03
CA GLU A 57 18.61 -14.63 0.19
C GLU A 57 18.23 -14.58 1.67
N THR A 58 18.40 -13.43 2.30
CA THR A 58 18.04 -13.20 3.70
C THR A 58 16.95 -12.16 3.78
N VAL A 59 15.90 -12.46 4.55
CA VAL A 59 14.80 -11.54 4.82
C VAL A 59 14.97 -10.99 6.23
N ALA A 60 15.32 -9.70 6.32
CA ALA A 60 15.36 -8.97 7.58
C ALA A 60 14.06 -8.20 7.76
N HIS A 61 13.48 -8.26 8.96
CA HIS A 61 12.32 -7.45 9.31
C HIS A 61 12.83 -6.17 9.98
N ILE A 62 12.60 -5.03 9.35
CA ILE A 62 13.08 -3.73 9.82
C ILE A 62 11.92 -3.00 10.49
N ALA A 63 12.11 -2.67 11.76
CA ALA A 63 11.18 -1.85 12.53
C ALA A 63 11.52 -0.36 12.40
N SER A 64 10.48 0.47 12.25
CA SER A 64 10.57 1.93 12.17
C SER A 64 9.38 2.61 12.86
N LEU A 65 9.54 3.90 13.18
CA LEU A 65 8.43 4.72 13.67
C LEU A 65 7.54 5.19 12.53
N THR A 66 6.24 5.23 12.79
CA THR A 66 5.27 5.92 11.93
C THR A 66 5.11 7.37 12.39
N PRO A 67 4.45 8.24 11.61
CA PRO A 67 4.09 9.58 12.08
C PRO A 67 3.29 9.59 13.40
N ILE A 68 2.54 8.51 13.67
CA ILE A 68 1.80 8.35 14.93
C ILE A 68 2.73 7.94 16.06
N GLY A 69 3.74 7.10 15.78
CA GLY A 69 4.80 6.80 16.73
C GLY A 69 5.57 8.05 17.15
N GLU A 70 5.87 8.95 16.21
CA GLU A 70 6.50 10.24 16.52
C GLU A 70 5.61 11.10 17.44
N LEU A 71 4.30 11.18 17.15
CA LEU A 71 3.34 11.88 18.01
C LEU A 71 3.26 11.26 19.42
N PHE A 72 3.32 9.93 19.53
CA PHE A 72 3.33 9.24 20.83
C PHE A 72 4.62 9.49 21.59
N PHE A 73 5.74 9.67 20.91
CA PHE A 73 6.98 10.07 21.57
C PHE A 73 6.87 11.50 22.13
N GLU A 74 6.29 12.44 21.37
CA GLU A 74 6.14 13.83 21.81
C GLU A 74 5.11 14.02 22.94
N LYS A 75 3.96 13.33 22.85
CA LYS A 75 2.82 13.50 23.75
C LYS A 75 2.65 12.38 24.78
N TYR A 76 3.61 11.46 24.86
CA TYR A 76 3.51 10.15 25.53
C TYR A 76 2.47 9.23 24.88
N ALA A 77 2.73 7.92 24.98
CA ALA A 77 1.83 6.93 24.39
C ALA A 77 0.47 6.91 25.13
N PRO A 78 -0.66 6.60 24.46
CA PRO A 78 -1.97 6.54 25.10
C PRO A 78 -2.00 5.66 26.35
N ILE A 79 -1.28 4.53 26.33
CA ILE A 79 -1.19 3.62 27.49
C ILE A 79 -0.54 4.28 28.71
N GLU A 80 0.45 5.16 28.52
CA GLU A 80 1.12 5.89 29.59
C GLU A 80 0.24 7.01 30.13
N ARG A 81 -0.42 7.74 29.23
CA ARG A 81 -1.33 8.84 29.58
C ARG A 81 -2.51 8.35 30.39
N VAL A 82 -3.11 7.23 29.98
CA VAL A 82 -4.21 6.57 30.71
C VAL A 82 -3.74 6.12 32.10
N LEU A 83 -2.57 5.49 32.21
CA LEU A 83 -2.03 5.05 33.49
C LEU A 83 -1.71 6.24 34.42
N SER A 84 -1.14 7.32 33.87
CA SER A 84 -0.85 8.55 34.60
C SER A 84 -2.12 9.23 35.11
N ALA A 85 -3.15 9.35 34.26
CA ALA A 85 -4.44 9.91 34.64
C ALA A 85 -5.12 9.09 35.75
N ALA A 86 -5.05 7.75 35.67
CA ALA A 86 -5.57 6.86 36.71
C ALA A 86 -4.84 7.02 38.05
N ARG A 87 -3.52 7.26 38.03
CA ARG A 87 -2.70 7.52 39.24
C ARG A 87 -3.04 8.86 39.88
N GLU A 88 -3.16 9.92 39.07
CA GLU A 88 -3.52 11.26 39.54
C GLU A 88 -4.94 11.29 40.16
N ALA A 89 -5.88 10.57 39.55
CA ALA A 89 -7.24 10.43 40.07
C ALA A 89 -7.26 9.75 41.45
N GLY A 90 -6.49 8.67 41.61
CA GLY A 90 -6.35 7.98 42.90
C GLY A 90 -5.75 8.85 44.01
N GLN A 91 -4.81 9.75 43.67
CA GLN A 91 -4.21 10.68 44.63
C GLN A 91 -5.14 11.83 45.02
N THR A 92 -5.98 12.30 44.09
CA THR A 92 -6.91 13.42 44.31
C THR A 92 -8.27 12.97 44.85
N GLY A 93 -8.49 11.66 45.02
CA GLY A 93 -9.78 11.08 45.43
C GLY A 93 -10.89 11.21 44.38
N LYS A 94 -10.56 11.65 43.15
CA LYS A 94 -11.50 11.77 42.04
C LYS A 94 -11.68 10.41 41.36
N ARG A 95 -12.89 10.10 40.92
CA ARG A 95 -13.17 8.93 40.08
C ARG A 95 -13.30 9.36 38.63
N LEU A 96 -12.51 8.77 37.75
CA LEU A 96 -12.55 9.03 36.30
C LEU A 96 -13.15 7.84 35.57
N THR A 97 -14.11 8.11 34.67
CA THR A 97 -14.61 7.14 33.70
C THR A 97 -13.73 7.12 32.45
N ILE A 98 -13.96 6.14 31.58
CA ILE A 98 -13.30 6.07 30.26
C ILE A 98 -13.56 7.34 29.44
N GLN A 99 -14.78 7.90 29.53
CA GLN A 99 -15.16 9.13 28.81
C GLN A 99 -14.43 10.36 29.36
N ASP A 100 -14.24 10.43 30.68
CA ASP A 100 -13.51 11.53 31.30
C ASP A 100 -12.04 11.54 30.87
N ILE A 101 -11.41 10.37 30.76
CA ILE A 101 -10.03 10.23 30.28
C ILE A 101 -9.94 10.58 28.79
N GLN A 102 -10.90 10.15 27.96
CA GLN A 102 -10.97 10.53 26.55
C GLN A 102 -11.02 12.06 26.38
N ALA A 103 -11.88 12.73 27.15
CA ALA A 103 -12.04 14.18 27.09
C ALA A 103 -10.81 14.94 27.65
N LYS A 104 -10.27 14.51 28.80
CA LYS A 104 -9.12 15.17 29.45
C LYS A 104 -7.85 15.06 28.61
N GLU A 105 -7.59 13.89 28.04
CA GLU A 105 -6.36 13.61 27.29
C GLU A 105 -6.52 13.86 25.78
N ALA A 106 -7.71 14.23 25.29
CA ALA A 106 -7.99 14.37 23.85
C ALA A 106 -7.50 13.16 23.04
N LEU A 107 -7.73 11.96 23.57
CA LEU A 107 -7.33 10.69 22.98
C LEU A 107 -8.49 10.09 22.17
N GLU A 108 -8.14 9.37 21.11
CA GLU A 108 -9.12 8.64 20.30
C GLU A 108 -9.79 7.54 21.14
N PRO A 109 -11.11 7.31 20.97
CA PRO A 109 -11.83 6.31 21.75
C PRO A 109 -11.20 4.91 21.66
N SER A 110 -10.76 4.53 20.46
CA SER A 110 -10.15 3.23 20.21
C SER A 110 -8.80 3.03 20.92
N ASP A 111 -7.99 4.09 21.02
CA ASP A 111 -6.68 4.04 21.68
C ASP A 111 -6.85 3.94 23.20
N VAL A 112 -7.82 4.67 23.77
CA VAL A 112 -8.16 4.57 25.19
C VAL A 112 -8.68 3.18 25.53
N SER A 113 -9.59 2.62 24.72
CA SER A 113 -10.11 1.26 24.96
C SER A 113 -9.02 0.20 24.89
N LYS A 114 -8.09 0.27 23.93
CA LYS A 114 -6.93 -0.62 23.84
C LYS A 114 -6.04 -0.48 25.08
N ALA A 115 -5.67 0.75 25.44
CA ALA A 115 -4.83 1.04 26.61
C ALA A 115 -5.44 0.51 27.92
N VAL A 116 -6.72 0.82 28.19
CA VAL A 116 -7.44 0.34 29.38
C VAL A 116 -7.50 -1.18 29.40
N GLY A 117 -7.76 -1.82 28.25
CA GLY A 117 -7.79 -3.27 28.13
C GLY A 117 -6.45 -3.92 28.51
N THR A 118 -5.34 -3.38 28.02
CA THR A 118 -3.99 -3.87 28.34
C THR A 118 -3.62 -3.62 29.80
N LEU A 119 -3.82 -2.40 30.31
CA LEU A 119 -3.51 -2.06 31.70
C LEU A 119 -4.32 -2.90 32.71
N LYS A 120 -5.58 -3.21 32.38
CA LYS A 120 -6.42 -4.10 33.20
C LYS A 120 -5.87 -5.52 33.22
N LYS A 121 -5.46 -6.06 32.06
CA LYS A 121 -4.87 -7.41 31.96
C LYS A 121 -3.58 -7.53 32.76
N GLU A 122 -2.76 -6.48 32.77
CA GLU A 122 -1.53 -6.41 33.55
C GLU A 122 -1.77 -6.11 35.04
N GLY A 123 -3.01 -5.82 35.43
CA GLY A 123 -3.38 -5.48 36.80
C GLY A 123 -2.84 -4.13 37.27
N ALA A 124 -2.47 -3.23 36.35
CA ALA A 124 -2.05 -1.86 36.64
C ALA A 124 -3.24 -0.95 37.00
N ILE A 125 -4.42 -1.29 36.49
CA ILE A 125 -5.68 -0.62 36.80
C ILE A 125 -6.80 -1.62 37.09
N LEU A 126 -7.84 -1.18 37.79
CA LEU A 126 -9.10 -1.88 38.02
C LEU A 126 -10.26 -1.02 37.51
N ILE A 127 -11.35 -1.69 37.12
CA ILE A 127 -12.61 -1.02 36.79
C ILE A 127 -13.58 -1.32 37.93
N VAL A 128 -13.98 -0.27 38.65
CA VAL A 128 -14.88 -0.36 39.81
C VAL A 128 -16.32 0.02 39.42
N GLN A 129 -17.25 -0.07 40.39
CA GLN A 129 -18.66 0.26 40.17
C GLN A 129 -18.83 1.67 39.57
N GLY A 130 -19.72 1.78 38.59
CA GLY A 130 -19.92 3.00 37.80
C GLY A 130 -18.95 3.15 36.62
N GLY A 131 -18.15 2.12 36.29
CA GLY A 131 -17.24 2.16 35.14
C GLY A 131 -16.02 3.07 35.36
N CYS A 132 -15.71 3.37 36.62
CA CYS A 132 -14.58 4.22 37.00
C CYS A 132 -13.28 3.41 37.00
N ILE A 133 -12.18 4.03 36.59
CA ILE A 133 -10.85 3.43 36.55
C ILE A 133 -10.06 3.83 37.79
N GLU A 134 -9.53 2.85 38.51
CA GLU A 134 -8.66 3.05 39.67
C GLU A 134 -7.29 2.41 39.42
N SER A 135 -6.22 3.14 39.74
CA SER A 135 -4.85 2.60 39.66
C SER A 135 -4.55 1.70 40.85
N THR A 136 -3.93 0.54 40.61
CA THR A 136 -3.48 -0.38 41.67
C THR A 136 -2.10 -0.01 42.23
N GLY A 137 -1.46 1.00 41.64
CA GLY A 137 -0.07 1.40 41.96
C GLY A 137 0.99 0.56 41.27
N ARG A 138 0.62 -0.52 40.57
CA ARG A 138 1.56 -1.32 39.77
C ARG A 138 1.99 -0.57 38.51
N ASN A 139 3.19 -0.87 38.03
CA ASN A 139 3.65 -0.44 36.71
C ASN A 139 3.09 -1.35 35.62
N SER A 140 3.10 -0.85 34.39
CA SER A 140 2.72 -1.59 33.19
C SER A 140 3.96 -1.92 32.39
N ALA A 141 4.21 -3.22 32.19
CA ALA A 141 5.33 -3.69 31.40
C ALA A 141 5.20 -3.24 29.93
N THR A 142 3.98 -3.25 29.38
CA THR A 142 3.73 -2.74 28.03
C THR A 142 3.97 -1.23 27.92
N ALA A 143 3.61 -0.45 28.94
CA ALA A 143 3.87 1.00 28.94
C ALA A 143 5.38 1.31 28.96
N GLU A 144 6.15 0.61 29.79
CA GLU A 144 7.60 0.75 29.86
C GLU A 144 8.29 0.28 28.56
N ALA A 145 7.83 -0.84 27.99
CA ALA A 145 8.31 -1.34 26.71
C ALA A 145 8.01 -0.38 25.56
N MET A 146 6.79 0.17 25.50
CA MET A 146 6.38 1.16 24.50
C MET A 146 7.29 2.40 24.54
N ARG A 147 7.55 2.94 25.74
CA ARG A 147 8.46 4.09 25.91
C ARG A 147 9.86 3.78 25.40
N SER A 148 10.40 2.61 25.78
CA SER A 148 11.74 2.18 25.39
C SER A 148 11.86 2.02 23.87
N LEU A 149 10.86 1.41 23.23
CA LEU A 149 10.79 1.24 21.78
C LEU A 149 10.71 2.58 21.04
N LEU A 150 9.86 3.50 21.51
CA LEU A 150 9.74 4.84 20.92
C LEU A 150 11.06 5.61 21.01
N GLN A 151 11.79 5.47 22.11
CA GLN A 151 13.09 6.10 22.29
C GLN A 151 14.17 5.47 21.40
N GLU A 152 14.25 4.14 21.32
CA GLU A 152 15.25 3.45 20.50
C GLU A 152 15.06 3.70 19.00
N LEU A 153 13.82 3.61 18.51
CA LEU A 153 13.50 3.76 17.08
C LEU A 153 13.49 5.22 16.60
N ARG A 154 13.61 6.20 17.51
CA ARG A 154 13.81 7.61 17.13
C ARG A 154 15.17 7.84 16.48
N SER A 155 16.18 7.07 16.88
CA SER A 155 17.55 7.17 16.32
C SER A 155 17.65 6.62 14.90
N GLY A 156 16.64 5.89 14.44
CA GLY A 156 16.58 5.28 13.13
C GLY A 156 15.91 3.91 13.16
N GLN A 157 15.90 3.28 11.99
CA GLN A 157 15.31 1.95 11.82
C GLN A 157 16.26 0.87 12.36
N ARG A 158 15.70 -0.22 12.92
CA ARG A 158 16.49 -1.34 13.46
C ARG A 158 15.87 -2.69 13.11
N GLU A 159 16.69 -3.73 13.08
CA GLU A 159 16.21 -5.09 12.86
C GLU A 159 15.37 -5.58 14.04
N LEU A 160 14.21 -6.16 13.73
CA LEU A 160 13.27 -6.71 14.70
C LEU A 160 13.91 -7.79 15.60
N GLN A 161 14.85 -8.56 15.04
CA GLN A 161 15.55 -9.61 15.77
C GLN A 161 16.54 -9.07 16.80
N SER A 162 17.02 -7.83 16.64
CA SER A 162 17.94 -7.22 17.62
C SER A 162 17.28 -6.85 18.94
N PHE A 163 15.94 -6.76 18.98
CA PHE A 163 15.19 -6.46 20.19
C PHE A 163 14.99 -7.70 21.06
N PRO A 164 15.09 -7.57 22.40
CA PRO A 164 14.69 -8.61 23.34
C PRO A 164 13.21 -9.02 23.16
N GLU A 165 12.88 -10.25 23.52
CA GLU A 165 11.55 -10.84 23.30
C GLU A 165 10.37 -10.00 23.86
N PRO A 166 10.45 -9.40 25.08
CA PRO A 166 9.37 -8.57 25.59
C PRO A 166 9.10 -7.33 24.71
N LEU A 167 10.16 -6.68 24.23
CA LEU A 167 10.04 -5.50 23.35
C LEU A 167 9.55 -5.91 21.97
N ARG A 168 10.06 -7.03 21.43
CA ARG A 168 9.65 -7.57 20.13
C ARG A 168 8.15 -7.86 20.07
N SER A 169 7.60 -8.48 21.11
CA SER A 169 6.17 -8.76 21.20
C SER A 169 5.33 -7.48 21.17
N VAL A 170 5.70 -6.46 21.96
CA VAL A 170 4.99 -5.16 21.97
C VAL A 170 5.08 -4.48 20.60
N LEU A 171 6.26 -4.50 19.98
CA LEU A 171 6.48 -3.93 18.64
C LEU A 171 5.58 -4.61 17.60
N GLN A 172 5.53 -5.93 17.55
CA GLN A 172 4.68 -6.69 16.62
C GLN A 172 3.17 -6.49 16.87
N GLN A 173 2.77 -6.35 18.14
CA GLN A 173 1.37 -6.10 18.49
C GLN A 173 0.91 -4.71 18.03
N HIS A 174 1.79 -3.72 18.16
CA HIS A 174 1.56 -2.31 17.84
C HIS A 174 2.20 -1.87 16.51
N ALA A 175 2.37 -2.81 15.58
CA ALA A 175 2.77 -2.53 14.21
C ALA A 175 1.55 -2.33 13.31
N VAL A 176 1.68 -1.46 12.31
CA VAL A 176 0.66 -1.25 11.27
C VAL A 176 0.29 -2.57 10.61
N LYS A 177 -1.00 -2.90 10.61
CA LYS A 177 -1.57 -4.10 9.98
C LYS A 177 -2.49 -3.70 8.83
N ARG A 178 -2.80 -4.64 7.93
CA ARG A 178 -3.71 -4.42 6.80
C ARG A 178 -5.06 -3.90 7.32
N GLY A 179 -5.39 -2.66 6.99
CA GLY A 179 -6.63 -1.98 7.40
C GLY A 179 -6.54 -1.11 8.66
N ASN A 180 -5.42 -1.13 9.41
CA ASN A 180 -5.20 -0.25 10.56
C ASN A 180 -3.88 0.50 10.42
N ALA A 181 -3.96 1.70 9.83
CA ALA A 181 -2.83 2.60 9.65
C ALA A 181 -2.48 3.41 10.91
N ARG A 182 -3.26 3.30 12.01
CA ARG A 182 -3.10 4.09 13.22
C ARG A 182 -2.28 3.41 14.31
N GLU A 183 -1.16 2.81 13.94
CA GLU A 183 -0.25 2.14 14.89
C GLU A 183 1.12 2.85 14.92
N PRO A 184 1.80 2.88 16.07
CA PRO A 184 3.04 3.65 16.26
C PRO A 184 4.25 3.06 15.52
N PHE A 185 4.25 1.76 15.24
CA PHE A 185 5.37 1.08 14.59
C PHE A 185 5.00 0.59 13.19
N ARG A 186 6.00 0.51 12.31
CA ARG A 186 5.91 -0.19 11.03
C ARG A 186 7.03 -1.21 10.97
N ILE A 187 6.69 -2.39 10.45
CA ILE A 187 7.65 -3.46 10.20
C ILE A 187 7.64 -3.71 8.70
N ASP A 188 8.75 -3.40 8.04
CA ASP A 188 8.95 -3.61 6.61
C ASP A 188 9.91 -4.78 6.40
N GLU A 189 9.66 -5.57 5.36
CA GLU A 189 10.58 -6.64 4.94
C GLU A 189 11.67 -6.06 4.06
N ARG A 190 12.93 -6.29 4.42
CA ARG A 190 14.10 -5.99 3.59
C ARG A 190 14.71 -7.30 3.13
N VAL A 191 14.60 -7.56 1.84
CA VAL A 191 15.23 -8.72 1.20
C VAL A 191 16.63 -8.31 0.76
N THR A 192 17.63 -9.05 1.22
CA THR A 192 19.01 -8.90 0.79
C THR A 192 19.47 -10.17 0.09
N ARG A 193 19.90 -10.03 -1.16
CA ARG A 193 20.45 -11.11 -1.98
C ARG A 193 21.94 -10.93 -2.16
N SER A 194 22.68 -12.03 -2.04
CA SER A 194 24.09 -12.12 -2.40
C SER A 194 24.28 -12.98 -3.64
N PHE A 195 25.24 -12.62 -4.48
CA PHE A 195 25.42 -13.24 -5.79
C PHE A 195 26.81 -13.84 -5.94
N VAL A 196 26.88 -14.96 -6.65
CA VAL A 196 28.14 -15.62 -7.03
C VAL A 196 28.17 -15.86 -8.53
N LEU A 197 29.37 -15.92 -9.10
CA LEU A 197 29.58 -16.32 -10.49
C LEU A 197 29.37 -17.83 -10.62
N THR A 198 28.65 -18.25 -11.65
CA THR A 198 28.62 -19.66 -12.06
C THR A 198 29.92 -20.02 -12.81
N PRO A 199 30.25 -21.30 -13.02
CA PRO A 199 31.41 -21.67 -13.84
C PRO A 199 31.39 -21.02 -15.22
N ALA A 200 30.23 -20.99 -15.88
CA ALA A 200 30.05 -20.29 -17.16
C ALA A 200 30.24 -18.76 -17.02
N GLY A 201 29.79 -18.17 -15.90
CA GLY A 201 30.02 -16.76 -15.59
C GLY A 201 31.48 -16.41 -15.37
N GLN A 202 32.25 -17.30 -14.73
CA GLN A 202 33.69 -17.14 -14.51
C GLN A 202 34.45 -17.12 -15.83
N GLU A 203 34.21 -18.09 -16.72
CA GLU A 203 34.82 -18.14 -18.06
C GLU A 203 34.55 -16.85 -18.85
N VAL A 204 33.30 -16.37 -18.80
CA VAL A 204 32.87 -15.16 -19.48
C VAL A 204 33.53 -13.91 -18.86
N ALA A 205 33.63 -13.83 -17.54
CA ALA A 205 34.24 -12.69 -16.86
C ALA A 205 35.76 -12.62 -17.09
N GLU A 206 36.45 -13.76 -17.08
CA GLU A 206 37.87 -13.86 -17.44
C GLU A 206 38.13 -13.47 -18.89
N GLN A 207 37.23 -13.85 -19.80
CA GLN A 207 37.32 -13.44 -21.19
C GLN A 207 37.10 -11.92 -21.33
N LEU A 208 36.10 -11.35 -20.65
CA LEU A 208 35.85 -9.90 -20.63
C LEU A 208 37.03 -9.11 -20.05
N SER A 209 37.71 -9.65 -19.03
CA SER A 209 38.88 -9.01 -18.44
C SER A 209 40.09 -9.00 -19.38
N ARG A 210 40.19 -9.97 -20.30
CA ARG A 210 41.26 -10.04 -21.31
C ARG A 210 40.97 -9.19 -22.54
N ASP A 211 39.75 -9.29 -23.07
CA ASP A 211 39.37 -8.68 -24.34
C ASP A 211 38.89 -7.22 -24.17
N GLY A 212 38.64 -6.79 -22.93
CA GLY A 212 38.05 -5.50 -22.61
C GLY A 212 36.55 -5.44 -22.94
N VAL A 213 35.85 -4.45 -22.41
CA VAL A 213 34.46 -4.20 -22.79
C VAL A 213 34.46 -3.55 -24.17
N ALA A 214 34.14 -4.32 -25.21
CA ALA A 214 33.95 -3.76 -26.54
C ALA A 214 32.83 -2.71 -26.49
N GLU A 215 33.13 -1.48 -26.94
CA GLU A 215 32.09 -0.46 -27.13
C GLU A 215 31.19 -0.87 -28.30
N GLU A 216 30.10 -1.56 -27.98
CA GLU A 216 29.04 -1.86 -28.94
C GLU A 216 28.03 -0.71 -28.99
N VAL A 217 27.68 -0.31 -30.21
CA VAL A 217 26.63 0.69 -30.44
C VAL A 217 25.27 0.01 -30.38
N SER A 218 24.37 0.55 -29.54
CA SER A 218 23.01 0.01 -29.36
C SER A 218 22.03 0.47 -30.43
N GLN A 219 22.15 1.72 -30.90
CA GLN A 219 21.27 2.31 -31.91
C GLN A 219 22.08 3.07 -32.95
N LEU A 220 21.66 2.93 -34.21
CA LEU A 220 22.17 3.74 -35.30
C LEU A 220 21.65 5.17 -35.15
N THR A 221 22.55 6.15 -34.96
CA THR A 221 22.19 7.57 -34.82
C THR A 221 22.45 8.35 -36.11
N PRO A 222 21.78 9.51 -36.32
CA PRO A 222 22.04 10.37 -37.47
C PRO A 222 23.50 10.83 -37.60
N GLU A 223 24.20 11.01 -36.48
CA GLU A 223 25.61 11.43 -36.43
C GLU A 223 26.52 10.32 -36.96
N LEU A 224 26.29 9.07 -36.53
CA LEU A 224 27.03 7.90 -37.01
C LEU A 224 26.88 7.70 -38.52
N LEU A 225 25.70 8.01 -39.07
CA LEU A 225 25.42 7.98 -40.50
C LEU A 225 26.20 9.06 -41.26
N LYS A 226 26.20 10.30 -40.75
CA LYS A 226 26.91 11.44 -41.35
C LYS A 226 28.42 11.24 -41.35
N GLU A 227 28.98 10.74 -40.26
CA GLU A 227 30.43 10.55 -40.08
C GLU A 227 30.96 9.24 -40.70
N GLY A 228 30.08 8.35 -41.15
CA GLY A 228 30.44 7.05 -41.72
C GLY A 228 30.96 6.02 -40.70
N ALA A 229 31.03 6.39 -39.41
CA ALA A 229 31.50 5.55 -38.31
C ALA A 229 30.68 4.27 -38.09
N TRP A 230 29.45 4.20 -38.62
CA TRP A 230 28.64 2.97 -38.61
C TRP A 230 29.29 1.80 -39.35
N ARG A 231 30.24 2.04 -40.28
CA ARG A 231 30.93 0.97 -41.02
C ARG A 231 31.98 0.23 -40.20
N THR A 232 32.56 0.91 -39.21
CA THR A 232 33.68 0.38 -38.41
C THR A 232 33.23 -0.02 -37.00
N LYS A 233 32.15 0.56 -36.48
CA LYS A 233 31.61 0.21 -35.16
C LYS A 233 30.83 -1.10 -35.19
N ARG A 234 30.94 -1.88 -34.11
CA ARG A 234 30.15 -3.10 -33.91
C ARG A 234 28.80 -2.74 -33.32
N PHE A 235 27.72 -3.22 -33.94
CA PHE A 235 26.37 -3.04 -33.43
C PHE A 235 25.95 -4.20 -32.57
N ARG A 236 25.20 -3.88 -31.51
CA ARG A 236 24.58 -4.89 -30.68
C ARG A 236 23.50 -5.63 -31.48
N LYS A 237 23.57 -6.97 -31.55
CA LYS A 237 22.53 -7.81 -32.15
C LYS A 237 21.18 -7.57 -31.47
N TYR A 238 20.14 -7.43 -32.28
CA TYR A 238 18.77 -7.28 -31.80
C TYR A 238 18.20 -8.65 -31.36
N THR A 239 17.72 -8.73 -30.11
CA THR A 239 17.16 -9.98 -29.56
C THR A 239 15.66 -10.06 -29.89
N ILE A 240 15.30 -10.89 -30.86
CA ILE A 240 13.91 -11.03 -31.36
C ILE A 240 12.99 -11.75 -30.35
N SER A 241 13.56 -12.52 -29.41
CA SER A 241 12.78 -13.24 -28.39
C SER A 241 12.23 -12.34 -27.28
N LEU A 242 12.71 -11.10 -27.16
CA LEU A 242 12.18 -10.13 -26.19
C LEU A 242 10.86 -9.57 -26.69
N ARG A 243 9.90 -9.37 -25.78
CA ARG A 243 8.65 -8.68 -26.12
C ARG A 243 8.97 -7.24 -26.51
N ALA A 244 8.42 -6.81 -27.64
CA ALA A 244 8.49 -5.41 -28.04
C ALA A 244 7.92 -4.50 -26.94
N PRO A 245 8.48 -3.30 -26.74
CA PRO A 245 7.90 -2.30 -25.86
C PRO A 245 6.43 -2.08 -26.21
N ARG A 246 5.57 -2.09 -25.19
CA ARG A 246 4.14 -1.83 -25.40
C ARG A 246 3.96 -0.36 -25.75
N ILE A 247 3.37 -0.09 -26.91
CA ILE A 247 2.89 1.26 -27.24
C ILE A 247 1.61 1.48 -26.44
N ALA A 248 1.65 2.43 -25.50
CA ALA A 248 0.47 2.83 -24.75
C ALA A 248 -0.42 3.69 -25.64
N ALA A 249 -1.50 3.10 -26.16
CA ALA A 249 -2.56 3.83 -26.84
C ALA A 249 -3.70 4.15 -25.87
N GLY A 250 -4.45 5.22 -26.13
CA GLY A 250 -5.69 5.53 -25.41
C GLY A 250 -6.69 4.38 -25.55
N LYS A 251 -7.31 3.97 -24.43
CA LYS A 251 -8.31 2.90 -24.39
C LYS A 251 -9.66 3.44 -23.93
N ARG A 252 -10.75 2.87 -24.47
CA ARG A 252 -12.10 3.15 -23.98
C ARG A 252 -12.34 2.39 -22.67
N HIS A 253 -13.19 2.94 -21.80
CA HIS A 253 -13.63 2.26 -20.60
C HIS A 253 -14.45 1.02 -21.00
N PRO A 254 -14.14 -0.20 -20.51
CA PRO A 254 -14.80 -1.43 -20.96
C PRO A 254 -16.34 -1.41 -20.82
N TYR A 255 -16.85 -0.84 -19.74
CA TYR A 255 -18.29 -0.69 -19.55
C TYR A 255 -18.95 0.21 -20.60
N ARG A 256 -18.26 1.26 -21.05
CA ARG A 256 -18.78 2.16 -22.08
C ARG A 256 -18.86 1.46 -23.43
N GLU A 257 -17.83 0.67 -23.76
CA GLU A 257 -17.80 -0.14 -24.98
C GLU A 257 -18.96 -1.16 -25.01
N PHE A 258 -19.25 -1.81 -23.88
CA PHE A 258 -20.41 -2.67 -23.73
C PHE A 258 -21.74 -1.92 -23.96
N LEU A 259 -21.92 -0.75 -23.33
CA LEU A 259 -23.14 0.05 -23.52
C LEU A 259 -23.33 0.50 -24.98
N ASP A 260 -22.26 0.92 -25.65
CA ASP A 260 -22.31 1.31 -27.06
C ASP A 260 -22.70 0.11 -27.95
N LEU A 261 -22.23 -1.10 -27.63
CA LEU A 261 -22.63 -2.33 -28.33
C LEU A 261 -24.11 -2.66 -28.11
N VAL A 262 -24.62 -2.58 -26.88
CA VAL A 262 -26.04 -2.82 -26.58
C VAL A 262 -26.91 -1.82 -27.32
N LYS A 263 -26.54 -0.54 -27.29
CA LYS A 263 -27.21 0.52 -28.04
C LYS A 263 -27.26 0.23 -29.53
N LEU A 264 -26.12 -0.14 -30.13
CA LEU A 264 -26.05 -0.46 -31.56
C LEU A 264 -27.00 -1.59 -31.93
N LYS A 265 -27.06 -2.66 -31.11
CA LYS A 265 -27.96 -3.79 -31.33
C LYS A 265 -29.43 -3.37 -31.27
N LEU A 266 -29.85 -2.65 -30.23
CA LEU A 266 -31.24 -2.20 -30.10
C LEU A 266 -31.66 -1.29 -31.27
N VAL A 267 -30.81 -0.33 -31.64
CA VAL A 267 -31.08 0.56 -32.78
C VAL A 267 -31.16 -0.24 -34.09
N SER A 268 -30.32 -1.27 -34.27
CA SER A 268 -30.39 -2.12 -35.46
C SER A 268 -31.69 -2.93 -35.58
N MET A 269 -32.38 -3.15 -34.46
CA MET A 269 -33.70 -3.78 -34.41
C MET A 269 -34.86 -2.79 -34.60
N GLY A 270 -34.57 -1.51 -34.82
CA GLY A 270 -35.56 -0.45 -35.00
C GLY A 270 -36.02 0.26 -33.72
N PHE A 271 -35.38 -0.01 -32.57
CA PHE A 271 -35.66 0.74 -31.34
C PHE A 271 -35.07 2.14 -31.40
N GLN A 272 -35.76 3.10 -30.77
CA GLN A 272 -35.29 4.47 -30.61
C GLN A 272 -34.73 4.69 -29.20
N GLU A 273 -33.58 5.37 -29.11
CA GLU A 273 -32.99 5.72 -27.82
C GLU A 273 -33.84 6.78 -27.11
N MET A 274 -34.24 6.49 -25.87
CA MET A 274 -34.90 7.43 -24.97
C MET A 274 -33.88 8.02 -23.99
N ARG A 275 -34.05 9.29 -23.60
CA ARG A 275 -33.21 9.97 -22.61
C ARG A 275 -34.07 10.49 -21.47
N GLY A 276 -33.59 10.33 -20.24
CA GLY A 276 -34.22 10.83 -19.02
C GLY A 276 -33.22 11.58 -18.14
N THR A 277 -33.72 12.15 -17.05
CA THR A 277 -32.91 12.81 -16.03
C THR A 277 -32.32 11.78 -15.05
N LEU A 278 -31.31 12.19 -14.28
CA LEU A 278 -30.75 11.34 -13.21
C LEU A 278 -31.63 11.30 -11.96
N VAL A 279 -32.41 12.37 -11.75
CA VAL A 279 -33.41 12.48 -10.68
C VAL A 279 -34.77 12.37 -11.34
N GLU A 280 -35.57 11.43 -10.88
CA GLU A 280 -36.94 11.20 -11.35
C GLU A 280 -37.92 11.43 -10.20
N THR A 281 -39.16 11.81 -10.52
CA THR A 281 -40.20 11.92 -9.49
C THR A 281 -40.66 10.53 -9.07
N GLU A 282 -41.06 10.38 -7.80
CA GLU A 282 -41.63 9.11 -7.32
C GLU A 282 -42.84 8.68 -8.16
N PHE A 283 -43.64 9.66 -8.61
CA PHE A 283 -44.75 9.43 -9.54
C PHE A 283 -44.32 8.71 -10.82
N TRP A 284 -43.31 9.21 -11.56
CA TRP A 284 -42.91 8.58 -12.82
C TRP A 284 -42.11 7.29 -12.62
N ASN A 285 -41.33 7.22 -11.56
CA ASN A 285 -40.51 6.04 -11.27
C ASN A 285 -41.34 4.87 -10.73
N MET A 286 -42.47 5.15 -10.06
CA MET A 286 -43.24 4.16 -9.30
C MET A 286 -44.74 4.16 -9.63
N ASP A 287 -45.46 5.27 -9.38
CA ASP A 287 -46.93 5.33 -9.47
C ASP A 287 -47.43 5.10 -10.90
N ALA A 288 -46.78 5.74 -11.88
CA ALA A 288 -47.12 5.60 -13.30
C ALA A 288 -46.86 4.18 -13.84
N LEU A 289 -46.08 3.37 -13.11
CA LEU A 289 -45.84 1.95 -13.41
C LEU A 289 -46.77 1.03 -12.62
N PHE A 290 -47.78 1.57 -11.94
CA PHE A 290 -48.74 0.86 -11.09
C PHE A 290 -48.07 0.05 -9.97
N MET A 291 -46.94 0.52 -9.45
CA MET A 291 -46.34 -0.07 -8.25
C MET A 291 -47.06 0.47 -6.99
N PRO A 292 -47.54 -0.37 -6.06
CA PRO A 292 -48.26 0.11 -4.88
C PRO A 292 -47.42 1.04 -3.98
N GLN A 293 -48.08 1.98 -3.29
CA GLN A 293 -47.43 2.91 -2.34
C GLN A 293 -46.77 2.21 -1.16
N PHE A 294 -47.30 1.06 -0.76
CA PHE A 294 -46.77 0.24 0.34
C PHE A 294 -45.73 -0.81 -0.13
N HIS A 295 -45.29 -0.73 -1.39
CA HIS A 295 -44.34 -1.71 -1.93
C HIS A 295 -42.95 -1.55 -1.26
N PRO A 296 -42.31 -2.65 -0.80
CA PRO A 296 -41.05 -2.58 -0.05
C PRO A 296 -39.92 -1.91 -0.83
N ALA A 297 -39.90 -2.04 -2.15
CA ALA A 297 -38.89 -1.37 -3.00
C ALA A 297 -38.95 0.17 -2.99
N ARG A 298 -39.89 0.80 -2.26
CA ARG A 298 -39.92 2.25 -2.01
C ARG A 298 -39.21 2.65 -0.71
N ASP A 299 -38.73 1.69 0.08
CA ASP A 299 -38.04 1.95 1.34
C ASP A 299 -36.71 2.71 1.12
N ILE A 300 -36.31 3.51 2.10
CA ILE A 300 -35.08 4.32 2.09
C ILE A 300 -33.80 3.49 1.95
N HIS A 301 -33.87 2.20 2.26
CA HIS A 301 -32.76 1.26 2.09
C HIS A 301 -32.60 0.79 0.65
N ASP A 302 -33.66 0.88 -0.17
CA ASP A 302 -33.70 0.42 -1.56
C ASP A 302 -33.61 1.58 -2.56
N VAL A 303 -33.97 2.81 -2.16
CA VAL A 303 -34.00 4.00 -3.03
C VAL A 303 -33.29 5.20 -2.41
N TYR A 304 -32.50 5.90 -3.22
CA TYR A 304 -31.89 7.17 -2.82
C TYR A 304 -32.87 8.34 -3.01
N PHE A 305 -33.35 8.91 -1.90
CA PHE A 305 -34.13 10.14 -1.93
C PHE A 305 -33.23 11.39 -1.97
N VAL A 306 -33.65 12.38 -2.76
CA VAL A 306 -32.94 13.65 -2.87
C VAL A 306 -33.27 14.55 -1.67
N LYS A 307 -32.23 15.05 -0.98
CA LYS A 307 -32.40 15.97 0.17
C LYS A 307 -32.90 17.37 -0.24
N ASN A 308 -32.55 17.83 -1.44
CA ASN A 308 -33.05 19.08 -2.02
C ASN A 308 -32.97 19.03 -3.56
N PRO A 309 -34.08 19.18 -4.30
CA PRO A 309 -35.45 19.33 -3.81
C PRO A 309 -36.04 18.02 -3.27
N THR A 310 -36.91 18.10 -2.26
CA THR A 310 -37.62 16.93 -1.70
C THR A 310 -38.94 16.63 -2.41
N HIS A 311 -39.49 17.60 -3.16
CA HIS A 311 -40.77 17.46 -3.87
C HIS A 311 -40.63 17.96 -5.30
N ALA A 312 -41.37 17.33 -6.22
CA ALA A 312 -41.54 17.85 -7.56
C ALA A 312 -42.35 19.15 -7.53
N ARG A 313 -42.05 20.09 -8.43
CA ARG A 313 -42.83 21.35 -8.54
C ARG A 313 -44.23 21.10 -9.08
N THR A 314 -44.33 20.25 -10.09
CA THR A 314 -45.57 19.85 -10.75
C THR A 314 -45.41 18.45 -11.33
N ILE A 315 -46.51 17.73 -11.47
CA ILE A 315 -46.63 16.50 -12.25
C ILE A 315 -47.60 16.80 -13.40
N ALA A 316 -47.38 16.21 -14.57
CA ALA A 316 -48.18 16.50 -15.75
C ALA A 316 -49.61 15.94 -15.60
N GLU A 317 -50.61 16.80 -15.78
CA GLU A 317 -52.01 16.39 -15.97
C GLU A 317 -52.25 16.01 -17.45
N PRO A 318 -53.17 15.08 -17.76
CA PRO A 318 -54.13 14.44 -16.85
C PRO A 318 -53.60 13.19 -16.14
N TYR A 319 -52.30 12.87 -16.28
CA TYR A 319 -51.74 11.60 -15.83
C TYR A 319 -51.84 11.40 -14.32
N LEU A 320 -51.56 12.43 -13.52
CA LEU A 320 -51.69 12.35 -12.07
C LEU A 320 -53.12 12.00 -11.65
N THR A 321 -54.11 12.71 -12.19
CA THR A 321 -55.53 12.45 -11.90
C THR A 321 -55.96 11.04 -12.34
N GLN A 322 -55.50 10.57 -13.50
CA GLN A 322 -55.87 9.24 -14.01
C GLN A 322 -55.26 8.10 -13.19
N VAL A 323 -53.98 8.21 -12.83
CA VAL A 323 -53.29 7.19 -12.03
C VAL A 323 -53.89 7.11 -10.63
N THR A 324 -54.14 8.25 -9.98
CA THR A 324 -54.77 8.27 -8.65
C THR A 324 -56.18 7.67 -8.62
N GLN A 325 -56.98 7.88 -9.67
CA GLN A 325 -58.30 7.23 -9.80
C GLN A 325 -58.18 5.73 -10.05
N GLY A 326 -57.19 5.30 -10.84
CA GLY A 326 -56.92 3.89 -11.12
C GLY A 326 -56.42 3.12 -9.89
N ASP A 327 -55.53 3.72 -9.10
CA ASP A 327 -54.97 3.12 -7.88
C ASP A 327 -55.97 3.08 -6.72
N ALA A 328 -56.89 4.06 -6.61
CA ALA A 328 -57.92 4.07 -5.56
C ALA A 328 -59.04 3.03 -5.78
N GLY A 329 -59.10 2.41 -6.96
CA GLY A 329 -60.07 1.40 -7.33
C GLY A 329 -59.61 -0.05 -7.17
N ALA A 330 -58.37 -0.28 -6.76
CA ALA A 330 -57.75 -1.59 -6.53
C ALA A 330 -57.55 -1.87 -5.03
#